data_AF-A0A362XI20-F1
#
_entry.id   AF-A0A362XI20-F1
#
_cell.length_a   1.000
_cell.length_b   1.000
_cell.length_c   1.000
_cell.angle_alpha   90.00
_cell.angle_beta   90.00
_cell.angle_gamma   90.00
#
_symmetry.space_group_name_H-M   'P 1'
#
loop_
_entity.id
_entity.type
_entity.pdbx_description
1 polymer ?
#
loop_
_entity_poly.entity_id
_entity_poly.type
_entity_poly.pdbx_seq_one_letter_code
_entity_poly.pdbx_strand_id
1 'polypeptide(L)'
;MVLLYTHKITPRLTFTVKQLFRRIMGYEVSITDSVDVFIKHTGAKLSYAKQPLQNEFFIRANHLLFERILEPQDINWKSWEGTPCFFDVDARSSIPFDILAASFYLLSRYEEYLPHQKDELGRFRSIESVLSDRHGAFSTPLVDQWAYRLRKIFSQHFPDEPHTERNFRFFLGVPVIQSHAFSFRGLGRHIFESFEDLFAGRLSAIAGRFKVLVGIVKDPFDHYLKLRKSLQKLGVEIAFFFQFAPYHVRDRNISWNRLRFGYFLKHIADYTNIGYYRSQGAMLNTEQFKIEIDRLDQLLHRKVSSAIIAQNRVLLPDAYEELVAQEISDDYSMGYDDAIGFKSGTCTPYPFYNLGLELEQPLKVHPFVVSDVIFNIEERDEIVDKLRAIKDKVAEVDGTFYLQFGNRAIGSLGVTNFINLIKEIDG
;
A
#
# COMPACT_ATOMS: atom_id res chain seq x y z
N MET A 1 13.00 27.24 -3.33
CA MET A 1 12.15 26.62 -2.29
C MET A 1 10.82 27.32 -2.34
N VAL A 2 9.77 26.57 -2.67
CA VAL A 2 8.41 27.08 -2.79
C VAL A 2 7.89 27.56 -1.44
N LEU A 3 7.36 28.78 -1.38
CA LEU A 3 6.70 29.29 -0.18
C LEU A 3 5.17 29.24 -0.31
N LEU A 4 4.52 28.48 0.56
CA LEU A 4 3.06 28.40 0.64
C LEU A 4 2.55 29.25 1.80
N TYR A 5 1.76 30.28 1.51
CA TYR A 5 1.04 31.05 2.53
C TYR A 5 -0.31 30.42 2.86
N THR A 6 -0.68 30.40 4.13
CA THR A 6 -2.03 30.08 4.60
C THR A 6 -2.39 30.97 5.78
N HIS A 7 -3.67 31.23 6.03
CA HIS A 7 -4.09 31.98 7.22
C HIS A 7 -3.84 31.24 8.55
N LYS A 8 -3.67 29.91 8.51
CA LYS A 8 -3.43 29.06 9.69
C LYS A 8 -2.68 27.80 9.29
N ILE A 9 -1.57 27.51 9.97
CA ILE A 9 -0.84 26.26 9.77
C ILE A 9 -1.49 25.16 10.61
N THR A 10 -1.87 24.06 9.98
CA THR A 10 -2.47 22.88 10.66
C THR A 10 -1.70 21.60 10.33
N PRO A 11 -1.82 20.55 11.16
CA PRO A 11 -1.20 19.26 10.86
C PRO A 11 -1.72 18.66 9.54
N ARG A 12 -3.04 18.70 9.28
CA ARG A 12 -3.68 18.24 8.02
C ARG A 12 -3.07 18.93 6.78
N LEU A 13 -2.95 20.26 6.83
CA LEU A 13 -2.34 21.03 5.74
C LEU A 13 -0.87 20.67 5.56
N THR A 14 -0.11 20.62 6.66
CA THR A 14 1.33 20.32 6.63
C THR A 14 1.61 18.95 6.04
N PHE A 15 0.85 17.95 6.45
CA PHE A 15 0.90 16.58 5.92
C PHE A 15 0.67 16.56 4.40
N THR A 16 -0.41 17.19 3.95
CA THR A 16 -0.84 17.15 2.56
C THR A 16 0.11 17.92 1.65
N VAL A 17 0.57 19.10 2.08
CA VAL A 17 1.56 19.90 1.34
C VAL A 17 2.86 19.13 1.17
N LYS A 18 3.35 18.46 2.23
CA LYS A 18 4.53 17.58 2.13
C LYS A 18 4.28 16.42 1.17
N GLN A 19 3.10 15.83 1.16
CA GLN A 19 2.79 14.73 0.23
C GLN A 19 2.79 15.21 -1.22
N LEU A 20 2.03 16.26 -1.55
CA LEU A 20 1.90 16.74 -2.92
C LEU A 20 3.20 17.39 -3.42
N PHE A 21 3.69 18.43 -2.75
CA PHE A 21 4.80 19.23 -3.26
C PHE A 21 6.12 18.48 -3.16
N ARG A 22 6.44 17.90 -1.98
CA ARG A 22 7.75 17.31 -1.75
C ARG A 22 7.88 15.89 -2.28
N ARG A 23 6.90 15.02 -2.03
CA ARG A 23 7.01 13.59 -2.37
C ARG A 23 6.54 13.27 -3.79
N ILE A 24 5.50 13.95 -4.29
CA ILE A 24 4.95 13.67 -5.61
C ILE A 24 5.52 14.61 -6.68
N MET A 25 5.47 15.93 -6.46
CA MET A 25 5.90 16.93 -7.45
C MET A 25 7.41 17.19 -7.46
N GLY A 26 8.11 16.88 -6.36
CA GLY A 26 9.56 17.01 -6.24
C GLY A 26 10.07 18.40 -5.82
N TYR A 27 9.21 19.30 -5.36
CA TYR A 27 9.59 20.63 -4.87
C TYR A 27 9.91 20.64 -3.38
N GLU A 28 10.97 21.35 -2.99
CA GLU A 28 11.15 21.77 -1.60
C GLU A 28 10.16 22.89 -1.26
N VAL A 29 9.43 22.72 -0.16
CA VAL A 29 8.32 23.62 0.22
C VAL A 29 8.41 24.01 1.70
N SER A 30 8.13 25.29 1.97
CA SER A 30 7.90 25.81 3.32
C SER A 30 6.51 26.44 3.43
N ILE A 31 5.96 26.44 4.64
CA ILE A 31 4.63 26.98 4.93
C ILE A 31 4.78 28.18 5.86
N THR A 32 4.07 29.28 5.58
CA THR A 32 4.03 30.48 6.42
C THR A 32 2.59 30.94 6.66
N ASP A 33 2.31 31.49 7.83
CA ASP A 33 1.09 32.24 8.14
C ASP A 33 1.31 33.75 8.21
N SER A 34 2.56 34.20 8.02
CA SER A 34 2.90 35.62 7.93
C SER A 34 2.75 36.13 6.51
N VAL A 35 1.83 37.10 6.34
CA VAL A 35 1.65 37.86 5.10
C VAL A 35 2.93 38.62 4.75
N ASP A 36 3.64 39.18 5.72
CA ASP A 36 4.88 39.94 5.49
C ASP A 36 5.98 39.05 4.91
N VAL A 37 6.14 37.82 5.44
CA VAL A 37 7.09 36.84 4.89
C VAL A 37 6.72 36.48 3.45
N PHE A 38 5.43 36.29 3.17
CA PHE A 38 4.94 35.97 1.84
C PHE A 38 5.17 37.10 0.82
N ILE A 39 4.90 38.36 1.21
CA ILE A 39 5.11 39.53 0.34
C ILE A 39 6.60 39.71 0.04
N LYS A 40 7.48 39.58 1.04
CA LYS A 40 8.94 39.73 0.89
C LYS A 40 9.60 38.60 0.11
N HIS A 41 8.95 37.44 -0.03
CA HIS A 41 9.51 36.31 -0.77
C HIS A 41 9.50 36.57 -2.28
N THR A 42 10.66 36.42 -2.91
CA THR A 42 10.88 36.70 -4.35
C THR A 42 10.88 35.44 -5.23
N GLY A 43 11.01 34.25 -4.63
CA GLY A 43 10.97 32.97 -5.34
C GLY A 43 9.56 32.46 -5.62
N ALA A 44 9.46 31.20 -6.04
CA ALA A 44 8.20 30.54 -6.29
C ALA A 44 7.32 30.54 -5.03
N LYS A 45 6.10 31.09 -5.14
CA LYS A 45 5.19 31.20 -4.01
C LYS A 45 3.74 31.04 -4.42
N LEU A 46 2.94 30.48 -3.52
CA LEU A 46 1.50 30.36 -3.69
C LEU A 46 0.76 30.65 -2.40
N SER A 47 -0.50 31.04 -2.52
CA SER A 47 -1.39 31.22 -1.37
C SER A 47 -2.48 30.15 -1.37
N TYR A 48 -2.74 29.59 -0.18
CA TYR A 48 -3.81 28.65 0.10
C TYR A 48 -4.73 29.27 1.16
N ALA A 49 -5.78 29.94 0.71
CA ALA A 49 -6.65 30.75 1.58
C ALA A 49 -8.06 30.90 0.99
N LYS A 50 -8.97 31.58 1.70
CA LYS A 50 -10.32 31.86 1.18
C LYS A 50 -10.33 32.90 0.05
N GLN A 51 -9.35 33.80 0.04
CA GLN A 51 -9.19 34.87 -0.93
C GLN A 51 -7.71 35.04 -1.28
N PRO A 52 -7.39 35.45 -2.52
CA PRO A 52 -6.02 35.79 -2.90
C PRO A 52 -5.55 37.03 -2.15
N LEU A 53 -4.25 37.15 -1.93
CA LEU A 53 -3.63 38.34 -1.34
C LEU A 53 -3.35 39.40 -2.40
N GLN A 54 -2.88 38.98 -3.58
CA GLN A 54 -2.48 39.82 -4.70
C GLN A 54 -2.75 39.07 -6.03
N ASN A 55 -1.79 39.10 -6.98
CA ASN A 55 -1.84 38.38 -8.25
C ASN A 55 -0.84 37.21 -8.26
N GLU A 56 -0.85 36.40 -7.21
CA GLU A 56 -0.04 35.19 -7.06
C GLU A 56 -0.71 33.94 -7.64
N PHE A 57 0.02 32.83 -7.65
CA PHE A 57 -0.58 31.50 -7.79
C PHE A 57 -1.46 31.23 -6.56
N PHE A 58 -2.78 31.18 -6.74
CA PHE A 58 -3.75 31.09 -5.65
C PHE A 58 -4.56 29.81 -5.74
N ILE A 59 -4.61 29.04 -4.65
CA ILE A 59 -5.50 27.89 -4.50
C ILE A 59 -6.52 28.25 -3.43
N ARG A 60 -7.80 28.24 -3.80
CA ARG A 60 -8.86 28.50 -2.84
C ARG A 60 -8.97 27.33 -1.87
N ALA A 61 -9.00 27.65 -0.58
CA ALA A 61 -9.01 26.67 0.49
C ALA A 61 -10.42 26.26 0.94
N ASN A 62 -10.65 24.96 1.02
CA ASN A 62 -11.76 24.30 1.68
C ASN A 62 -11.49 24.25 3.20
N HIS A 63 -12.56 24.19 3.99
CA HIS A 63 -12.51 24.17 5.44
C HIS A 63 -11.88 22.89 6.00
N LEU A 64 -11.97 21.75 5.31
CA LEU A 64 -11.55 20.42 5.78
C LEU A 64 -10.15 20.39 6.42
N LEU A 65 -9.19 21.12 5.86
CA LEU A 65 -7.80 21.14 6.37
C LEU A 65 -7.64 21.98 7.65
N PHE A 66 -8.65 22.74 8.04
CA PHE A 66 -8.65 23.61 9.22
C PHE A 66 -9.56 23.12 10.34
N GLU A 67 -10.31 22.05 10.08
CA GLU A 67 -11.23 21.44 11.02
C GLU A 67 -10.55 20.40 11.91
N ARG A 68 -11.22 20.09 13.03
CA ARG A 68 -10.88 19.01 13.95
C ARG A 68 -12.00 18.01 14.16
N ILE A 69 -13.24 18.44 13.93
CA ILE A 69 -14.41 17.58 14.07
C ILE A 69 -14.50 16.74 12.79
N LEU A 70 -14.80 15.45 12.96
CA LEU A 70 -15.07 14.56 11.84
C LEU A 70 -16.55 14.64 11.50
N GLU A 71 -16.86 15.12 10.30
CA GLU A 71 -18.22 15.26 9.80
C GLU A 71 -18.28 14.75 8.35
N PRO A 72 -19.39 14.13 7.93
CA PRO A 72 -19.59 13.76 6.54
C PRO A 72 -19.36 14.94 5.61
N GLN A 73 -18.53 14.74 4.59
CA GLN A 73 -18.22 15.75 3.58
C GLN A 73 -19.14 15.55 2.38
N ASP A 74 -19.66 16.64 1.83
CA ASP A 74 -20.47 16.59 0.60
C ASP A 74 -19.55 16.51 -0.63
N ILE A 75 -19.48 15.32 -1.23
CA ILE A 75 -18.55 15.06 -2.35
C ILE A 75 -19.28 15.20 -3.69
N ASN A 76 -19.04 16.32 -4.35
CA ASN A 76 -19.55 16.62 -5.67
C ASN A 76 -18.47 16.40 -6.72
N TRP A 77 -18.62 15.34 -7.53
CA TRP A 77 -17.68 14.99 -8.59
C TRP A 77 -17.70 15.97 -9.76
N LYS A 78 -16.51 16.38 -10.19
CA LYS A 78 -16.21 17.12 -11.42
C LYS A 78 -15.12 16.42 -12.21
N SER A 79 -14.77 17.00 -13.36
CA SER A 79 -13.65 16.57 -14.16
C SER A 79 -12.71 17.75 -14.41
N TRP A 80 -11.45 17.56 -14.09
CA TRP A 80 -10.38 18.44 -14.53
C TRP A 80 -9.69 17.72 -15.68
N GLU A 81 -9.77 18.25 -16.91
CA GLU A 81 -9.15 17.67 -18.12
C GLU A 81 -9.29 16.12 -18.21
N GLY A 82 -10.50 15.59 -18.04
CA GLY A 82 -10.79 14.16 -18.11
C GLY A 82 -10.53 13.35 -16.83
N THR A 83 -9.77 13.88 -15.86
CA THR A 83 -9.52 13.20 -14.58
C THR A 83 -10.60 13.61 -13.55
N PRO A 84 -11.26 12.65 -12.87
CA PRO A 84 -12.19 12.95 -11.79
C PRO A 84 -11.57 13.79 -10.68
N CYS A 85 -12.30 14.75 -10.14
CA CYS A 85 -11.92 15.55 -8.96
C CYS A 85 -13.16 15.99 -8.17
N PHE A 86 -12.98 16.51 -6.96
CA PHE A 86 -14.05 17.01 -6.09
C PHE A 86 -13.53 18.14 -5.18
N PHE A 87 -14.41 18.75 -4.38
CA PHE A 87 -14.17 20.03 -3.68
C PHE A 87 -13.90 21.18 -4.64
N ASP A 88 -14.89 21.44 -5.49
CA ASP A 88 -14.81 22.51 -6.47
C ASP A 88 -14.64 23.89 -5.82
N VAL A 89 -13.99 24.77 -6.56
CA VAL A 89 -13.73 26.14 -6.11
C VAL A 89 -14.15 27.13 -7.18
N ASP A 90 -14.29 28.40 -6.79
CA ASP A 90 -14.63 29.47 -7.72
C ASP A 90 -13.47 29.80 -8.68
N ALA A 91 -13.80 30.51 -9.76
CA ALA A 91 -12.90 30.82 -10.87
C ALA A 91 -11.71 31.72 -10.50
N ARG A 92 -11.62 32.24 -9.27
CA ARG A 92 -10.43 33.01 -8.83
C ARG A 92 -9.25 32.10 -8.53
N SER A 93 -9.49 30.83 -8.22
CA SER A 93 -8.44 29.84 -8.00
C SER A 93 -7.70 29.51 -9.31
N SER A 94 -6.39 29.34 -9.24
CA SER A 94 -5.53 28.96 -10.37
C SER A 94 -5.82 27.54 -10.88
N ILE A 95 -6.52 26.71 -10.09
CA ILE A 95 -6.97 25.36 -10.44
C ILE A 95 -8.45 25.16 -10.05
N PRO A 96 -9.19 24.22 -10.69
CA PRO A 96 -10.66 24.19 -10.61
C PRO A 96 -11.24 23.54 -9.34
N PHE A 97 -10.41 23.01 -8.44
CA PHE A 97 -10.82 22.41 -7.18
C PHE A 97 -9.72 22.54 -6.13
N ASP A 98 -10.07 22.31 -4.87
CA ASP A 98 -9.11 22.23 -3.78
C ASP A 98 -8.39 20.88 -3.76
N ILE A 99 -7.27 20.83 -4.49
CA ILE A 99 -6.40 19.67 -4.56
C ILE A 99 -5.87 19.22 -3.19
N LEU A 100 -5.62 20.15 -2.27
CA LEU A 100 -5.06 19.81 -0.96
C LEU A 100 -6.14 19.13 -0.10
N ALA A 101 -7.34 19.69 -0.02
CA ALA A 101 -8.43 19.06 0.71
C ALA A 101 -8.83 17.70 0.11
N ALA A 102 -8.93 17.61 -1.22
CA ALA A 102 -9.31 16.37 -1.91
C ALA A 102 -8.26 15.27 -1.69
N SER A 103 -6.98 15.62 -1.77
CA SER A 103 -5.89 14.68 -1.51
C SER A 103 -5.88 14.23 -0.06
N PHE A 104 -6.08 15.15 0.90
CA PHE A 104 -6.14 14.80 2.32
C PHE A 104 -7.27 13.82 2.61
N TYR A 105 -8.46 14.05 2.05
CA TYR A 105 -9.63 13.19 2.23
C TYR A 105 -9.33 11.73 1.85
N LEU A 106 -8.71 11.53 0.69
CA LEU A 106 -8.34 10.20 0.19
C LEU A 106 -7.17 9.57 0.96
N LEU A 107 -6.11 10.34 1.23
CA LEU A 107 -4.90 9.85 1.89
C LEU A 107 -5.12 9.48 3.36
N SER A 108 -5.90 10.29 4.09
CA SER A 108 -6.24 10.03 5.49
C SER A 108 -7.25 8.91 5.68
N ARG A 109 -7.81 8.38 4.57
CA ARG A 109 -8.95 7.44 4.57
C ARG A 109 -10.09 7.97 5.44
N TYR A 110 -10.41 9.27 5.28
CA TYR A 110 -11.38 10.00 6.11
C TYR A 110 -12.71 9.25 6.27
N GLU A 111 -13.17 8.60 5.19
CA GLU A 111 -14.38 7.78 5.11
C GLU A 111 -14.41 6.63 6.12
N GLU A 112 -13.27 6.01 6.41
CA GLU A 112 -13.17 4.85 7.32
C GLU A 112 -13.37 5.25 8.79
N TYR A 113 -13.28 6.54 9.11
CA TYR A 113 -13.56 7.07 10.44
C TYR A 113 -15.03 7.48 10.63
N LEU A 114 -15.81 7.56 9.54
CA LEU A 114 -17.24 7.81 9.58
C LEU A 114 -18.01 6.48 9.69
N PRO A 115 -19.30 6.50 10.11
CA PRO A 115 -20.14 5.31 10.06
C PRO A 115 -20.23 4.73 8.64
N HIS A 116 -19.88 3.46 8.47
CA HIS A 116 -19.83 2.77 7.17
C HIS A 116 -20.16 1.28 7.31
N GLN A 117 -20.51 0.62 6.20
CA GLN A 117 -20.68 -0.83 6.20
C GLN A 117 -19.34 -1.57 6.09
N LYS A 118 -19.22 -2.65 6.86
CA LYS A 118 -18.03 -3.50 6.90
C LYS A 118 -18.30 -4.83 6.23
N ASP A 119 -17.25 -5.46 5.70
CA ASP A 119 -17.34 -6.85 5.23
C ASP A 119 -17.30 -7.86 6.39
N GLU A 120 -17.31 -9.15 6.08
CA GLU A 120 -17.27 -10.26 7.05
C GLU A 120 -16.00 -10.25 7.93
N LEU A 121 -14.92 -9.64 7.44
CA LEU A 121 -13.66 -9.47 8.17
C LEU A 121 -13.61 -8.12 8.92
N GLY A 122 -14.68 -7.32 8.87
CA GLY A 122 -14.74 -6.01 9.51
C GLY A 122 -14.01 -4.90 8.74
N ARG A 123 -13.60 -5.15 7.48
CA ARG A 123 -12.87 -4.20 6.65
C ARG A 123 -13.84 -3.23 5.97
N PHE A 124 -13.32 -2.04 5.63
CA PHE A 124 -14.04 -1.10 4.77
C PHE A 124 -14.21 -1.67 3.36
N ARG A 125 -15.45 -1.73 2.88
CA ARG A 125 -15.81 -2.32 1.58
C ARG A 125 -15.49 -1.35 0.44
N SER A 126 -15.08 -1.86 -0.72
CA SER A 126 -14.81 -1.03 -1.89
C SER A 126 -16.02 -0.19 -2.30
N ILE A 127 -17.22 -0.79 -2.32
CA ILE A 127 -18.48 -0.13 -2.69
C ILE A 127 -18.90 1.03 -1.76
N GLU A 128 -18.32 1.15 -0.57
CA GLU A 128 -18.61 2.25 0.36
C GLU A 128 -17.67 3.44 0.14
N SER A 129 -16.61 3.29 -0.66
CA SER A 129 -15.71 4.41 -0.95
C SER A 129 -16.36 5.38 -1.92
N VAL A 130 -16.09 6.67 -1.75
CA VAL A 130 -16.38 7.72 -2.72
C VAL A 130 -15.81 7.41 -4.10
N LEU A 131 -14.69 6.68 -4.16
CA LEU A 131 -14.07 6.25 -5.42
C LEU A 131 -14.96 5.27 -6.21
N SER A 132 -15.94 4.64 -5.55
CA SER A 132 -16.92 3.77 -6.21
C SER A 132 -18.01 4.54 -6.94
N ASP A 133 -18.30 5.78 -6.51
CA ASP A 133 -19.35 6.62 -7.10
C ASP A 133 -18.99 7.13 -8.50
N ARG A 134 -17.71 7.02 -8.88
CA ARG A 134 -17.21 7.55 -10.15
C ARG A 134 -16.44 6.51 -10.94
N HIS A 135 -16.96 6.17 -12.11
CA HIS A 135 -16.31 5.27 -13.05
C HIS A 135 -14.85 5.68 -13.31
N GLY A 136 -13.94 4.71 -13.15
CA GLY A 136 -12.51 4.87 -13.37
C GLY A 136 -11.72 5.48 -12.21
N ALA A 137 -12.36 5.97 -11.14
CA ALA A 137 -11.66 6.59 -10.01
C ALA A 137 -10.78 5.60 -9.26
N PHE A 138 -11.24 4.36 -8.97
CA PHE A 138 -10.39 3.31 -8.39
C PHE A 138 -9.15 3.01 -9.23
N SER A 139 -9.33 2.89 -10.54
CA SER A 139 -8.27 2.52 -11.49
C SER A 139 -7.30 3.66 -11.82
N THR A 140 -7.37 4.79 -11.11
CA THR A 140 -6.57 5.97 -11.40
C THR A 140 -5.89 6.44 -10.13
N PRO A 141 -4.56 6.67 -10.12
CA PRO A 141 -3.88 7.25 -8.98
C PRO A 141 -4.20 8.77 -8.94
N LEU A 142 -5.43 9.11 -8.57
CA LEU A 142 -6.01 10.45 -8.66
C LEU A 142 -5.11 11.52 -8.01
N VAL A 143 -4.62 11.27 -6.79
CA VAL A 143 -3.75 12.20 -6.07
C VAL A 143 -2.47 12.49 -6.87
N ASP A 144 -1.88 11.47 -7.47
CA ASP A 144 -0.67 11.60 -8.29
C ASP A 144 -0.94 12.32 -9.61
N GLN A 145 -2.02 11.97 -10.31
CA GLN A 145 -2.39 12.66 -11.55
C GLN A 145 -2.70 14.14 -11.31
N TRP A 146 -3.42 14.45 -10.23
CA TRP A 146 -3.68 15.84 -9.85
C TRP A 146 -2.37 16.57 -9.55
N ALA A 147 -1.46 15.96 -8.81
CA ALA A 147 -0.16 16.54 -8.48
C ALA A 147 0.71 16.79 -9.71
N TYR A 148 0.76 15.87 -10.67
CA TYR A 148 1.54 16.05 -11.91
C TYR A 148 0.96 17.15 -12.80
N ARG A 149 -0.37 17.27 -12.85
CA ARG A 149 -1.03 18.37 -13.55
C ARG A 149 -0.78 19.70 -12.86
N LEU A 150 -0.84 19.73 -11.53
CA LEU A 150 -0.45 20.91 -10.76
C LEU A 150 1.01 21.27 -11.03
N ARG A 151 1.94 20.30 -11.04
CA ARG A 151 3.36 20.51 -11.37
C ARG A 151 3.53 21.16 -12.73
N LYS A 152 2.79 20.71 -13.75
CA LYS A 152 2.82 21.29 -15.10
C LYS A 152 2.43 22.76 -15.10
N ILE A 153 1.29 23.13 -14.50
CA ILE A 153 0.83 24.52 -14.45
C ILE A 153 1.77 25.37 -13.56
N PHE A 154 2.22 24.82 -12.44
CA PHE A 154 3.12 25.49 -11.51
C PHE A 154 4.49 25.78 -12.14
N SER A 155 5.05 24.82 -12.89
CA SER A 155 6.32 24.99 -13.63
C SER A 155 6.21 26.03 -14.75
N GLN A 156 5.03 26.17 -15.38
CA GLN A 156 4.80 27.24 -16.36
C GLN A 156 4.82 28.63 -15.72
N HIS A 157 4.33 28.73 -14.48
CA HIS A 157 4.31 29.98 -13.73
C HIS A 157 5.67 30.30 -13.08
N PHE A 158 6.43 29.25 -12.69
CA PHE A 158 7.73 29.36 -12.03
C PHE A 158 8.77 28.45 -12.73
N PRO A 159 9.26 28.81 -13.93
CA PRO A 159 10.12 27.94 -14.76
C PRO A 159 11.50 27.67 -14.15
N ASP A 160 11.99 28.60 -13.32
CA ASP A 160 13.32 28.51 -12.70
C ASP A 160 13.32 27.74 -11.37
N GLU A 161 12.16 27.31 -10.86
CA GLU A 161 12.09 26.57 -9.58
C GLU A 161 12.47 25.10 -9.81
N PRO A 162 13.55 24.61 -9.18
CA PRO A 162 14.00 23.25 -9.37
C PRO A 162 13.06 22.25 -8.69
N HIS A 163 12.87 21.11 -9.34
CA HIS A 163 12.20 19.95 -8.76
C HIS A 163 12.97 18.67 -9.05
N THR A 164 12.81 17.67 -8.19
CA THR A 164 13.37 16.34 -8.40
C THR A 164 12.44 15.48 -9.24
N GLU A 165 13.02 14.74 -10.17
CA GLU A 165 12.28 13.75 -10.94
C GLU A 165 12.18 12.43 -10.17
N ARG A 166 11.09 11.72 -10.44
CA ARG A 166 10.83 10.39 -9.91
C ARG A 166 11.06 9.36 -11.02
N ASN A 167 11.07 8.09 -10.65
CA ASN A 167 11.12 7.01 -11.61
C ASN A 167 10.00 6.03 -11.31
N PHE A 168 9.34 5.56 -12.36
CA PHE A 168 8.42 4.43 -12.28
C PHE A 168 9.08 3.22 -11.60
N ARG A 169 8.32 2.54 -10.74
CA ARG A 169 8.75 1.31 -10.06
C ARG A 169 7.67 0.25 -10.18
N PHE A 170 8.04 -0.97 -10.51
CA PHE A 170 7.16 -2.13 -10.42
C PHE A 170 7.58 -2.98 -9.21
N PHE A 171 6.70 -3.08 -8.22
CA PHE A 171 6.94 -3.80 -6.97
C PHE A 171 5.95 -4.96 -6.77
N LEU A 172 6.46 -6.10 -6.32
CA LEU A 172 5.68 -7.28 -5.94
C LEU A 172 5.87 -7.59 -4.45
N GLY A 173 4.79 -7.46 -3.69
CA GLY A 173 4.73 -7.92 -2.30
C GLY A 173 4.21 -9.35 -2.21
N VAL A 174 4.98 -10.23 -1.56
CA VAL A 174 4.62 -11.65 -1.44
C VAL A 174 4.35 -12.00 0.03
N PRO A 175 3.08 -11.98 0.48
CA PRO A 175 2.72 -12.54 1.78
C PRO A 175 2.95 -14.06 1.78
N VAL A 176 3.80 -14.52 2.69
CA VAL A 176 4.18 -15.91 2.89
C VAL A 176 3.47 -16.47 4.11
N ILE A 177 2.19 -16.80 3.92
CA ILE A 177 1.29 -17.34 4.96
C ILE A 177 1.67 -18.78 5.28
N GLN A 178 2.10 -19.55 4.27
CA GLN A 178 2.47 -20.94 4.43
C GLN A 178 3.78 -21.19 3.72
N SER A 179 4.91 -21.06 4.43
CA SER A 179 6.23 -21.06 3.80
C SER A 179 6.55 -22.35 3.02
N HIS A 180 6.06 -23.50 3.49
CA HIS A 180 6.27 -24.78 2.80
C HIS A 180 5.00 -25.64 2.83
N ALA A 181 4.79 -26.39 1.75
CA ALA A 181 3.69 -27.34 1.65
C ALA A 181 3.93 -28.60 2.48
N PHE A 182 5.18 -29.06 2.58
CA PHE A 182 5.54 -30.28 3.31
C PHE A 182 6.77 -30.09 4.20
N SER A 183 7.82 -29.43 3.70
CA SER A 183 9.06 -29.26 4.44
C SER A 183 8.87 -28.59 5.80
N PHE A 184 9.71 -28.98 6.76
CA PHE A 184 9.77 -28.45 8.13
C PHE A 184 8.51 -28.63 8.99
N ARG A 185 7.47 -29.29 8.47
CA ARG A 185 6.28 -29.64 9.27
C ARG A 185 6.57 -30.79 10.23
N GLY A 186 5.71 -30.93 11.24
CA GLY A 186 5.81 -32.03 12.20
C GLY A 186 5.32 -33.35 11.61
N LEU A 187 5.93 -34.46 12.03
CA LEU A 187 5.56 -35.82 11.60
C LEU A 187 4.08 -36.13 11.83
N GLY A 188 3.53 -35.79 13.01
CA GLY A 188 2.11 -36.02 13.31
C GLY A 188 1.15 -35.35 12.31
N ARG A 189 1.53 -34.17 11.80
CA ARG A 189 0.75 -33.47 10.77
C ARG A 189 0.82 -34.19 9.43
N HIS A 190 1.98 -34.72 9.04
CA HIS A 190 2.08 -35.54 7.84
C HIS A 190 1.25 -36.82 7.92
N ILE A 191 1.23 -37.47 9.08
CA ILE A 191 0.40 -38.67 9.31
C ILE A 191 -1.07 -38.31 9.14
N PHE A 192 -1.55 -37.29 9.86
CA PHE A 192 -2.93 -36.83 9.79
C PHE A 192 -3.36 -36.39 8.38
N GLU A 193 -2.58 -35.50 7.73
CA GLU A 193 -2.87 -35.03 6.37
C GLU A 193 -2.82 -36.17 5.34
N SER A 194 -1.98 -37.19 5.54
CA SER A 194 -1.95 -38.36 4.65
C SER A 194 -3.15 -39.28 4.87
N PHE A 195 -3.66 -39.40 6.09
CA PHE A 195 -4.94 -40.08 6.35
C PHE A 195 -6.09 -39.33 5.69
N GLU A 196 -6.18 -38.00 5.84
CA GLU A 196 -7.20 -37.18 5.15
C GLU A 196 -7.11 -37.33 3.63
N ASP A 197 -5.91 -37.27 3.06
CA ASP A 197 -5.70 -37.46 1.63
C ASP A 197 -6.08 -38.86 1.15
N LEU A 198 -5.83 -39.89 1.96
CA LEU A 198 -6.22 -41.26 1.64
C LEU A 198 -7.74 -41.41 1.58
N PHE A 199 -8.45 -40.89 2.59
CA PHE A 199 -9.92 -40.90 2.61
C PHE A 199 -10.54 -40.04 1.50
N ALA A 200 -9.87 -38.96 1.10
CA ALA A 200 -10.29 -38.12 -0.02
C ALA A 200 -9.84 -38.64 -1.40
N GLY A 201 -9.17 -39.80 -1.48
CA GLY A 201 -8.69 -40.38 -2.73
C GLY A 201 -7.53 -39.61 -3.40
N ARG A 202 -6.88 -38.68 -2.70
CA ARG A 202 -5.79 -37.82 -3.21
C ARG A 202 -4.42 -38.51 -3.15
N LEU A 203 -4.30 -39.68 -3.76
CA LEU A 203 -3.07 -40.49 -3.72
C LEU A 203 -1.84 -39.76 -4.30
N SER A 204 -2.04 -38.87 -5.29
CA SER A 204 -0.98 -38.03 -5.86
C SER A 204 -0.37 -37.08 -4.83
N ALA A 205 -1.17 -36.53 -3.91
CA ALA A 205 -0.69 -35.65 -2.84
C ALA A 205 0.17 -36.41 -1.82
N ILE A 206 -0.20 -37.66 -1.51
CA ILE A 206 0.60 -38.54 -0.63
C ILE A 206 1.95 -38.85 -1.26
N ALA A 207 1.96 -39.25 -2.54
CA ALA A 207 3.20 -39.53 -3.26
C ALA A 207 4.09 -38.27 -3.39
N GLY A 208 3.50 -37.11 -3.66
CA GLY A 208 4.19 -35.82 -3.68
C GLY A 208 4.82 -35.48 -2.33
N ARG A 209 4.06 -35.61 -1.24
CA ARG A 209 4.54 -35.41 0.14
C ARG A 209 5.73 -36.32 0.43
N PHE A 210 5.64 -37.61 0.11
CA PHE A 210 6.74 -38.55 0.32
C PHE A 210 8.00 -38.14 -0.44
N LYS A 211 7.89 -37.84 -1.74
CA LYS A 211 9.02 -37.41 -2.58
C LYS A 211 9.74 -36.17 -2.02
N VAL A 212 9.00 -35.20 -1.49
CA VAL A 212 9.59 -34.01 -0.85
C VAL A 212 10.28 -34.37 0.46
N LEU A 213 9.66 -35.20 1.30
CA LEU A 213 10.22 -35.59 2.60
C LEU A 213 11.52 -36.40 2.48
N VAL A 214 11.65 -37.25 1.46
CA VAL A 214 12.89 -38.01 1.20
C VAL A 214 13.90 -37.24 0.33
N GLY A 215 13.59 -35.99 -0.05
CA GLY A 215 14.52 -35.11 -0.78
C GLY A 215 14.66 -35.39 -2.27
N ILE A 216 13.76 -36.18 -2.88
CA ILE A 216 13.77 -36.42 -4.34
C ILE A 216 13.36 -35.16 -5.10
N VAL A 217 12.41 -34.39 -4.55
CA VAL A 217 11.89 -33.16 -5.17
C VAL A 217 11.93 -32.03 -4.13
N LYS A 218 12.16 -30.78 -4.58
CA LYS A 218 12.02 -29.60 -3.71
C LYS A 218 10.57 -29.38 -3.30
N ASP A 219 10.37 -28.70 -2.17
CA ASP A 219 9.02 -28.31 -1.76
C ASP A 219 8.39 -27.40 -2.82
N PRO A 220 7.12 -27.61 -3.19
CA PRO A 220 6.47 -26.81 -4.23
C PRO A 220 6.39 -25.32 -3.90
N PHE A 221 6.48 -24.93 -2.61
CA PHE A 221 6.46 -23.53 -2.20
C PHE A 221 7.87 -22.94 -2.00
N ASP A 222 8.93 -23.75 -2.07
CA ASP A 222 10.32 -23.29 -2.00
C ASP A 222 10.82 -22.79 -3.36
N HIS A 223 10.32 -21.62 -3.77
CA HIS A 223 10.68 -20.96 -5.02
C HIS A 223 11.19 -19.53 -4.85
N TYR A 224 11.41 -19.07 -3.63
CA TYR A 224 11.68 -17.66 -3.29
C TYR A 224 12.88 -17.07 -4.05
N LEU A 225 14.05 -17.71 -4.00
CA LEU A 225 15.27 -17.20 -4.65
C LEU A 225 15.18 -17.27 -6.19
N LYS A 226 14.53 -18.32 -6.72
CA LYS A 226 14.30 -18.45 -8.18
C LYS A 226 13.36 -17.36 -8.67
N LEU A 227 12.26 -17.12 -7.94
CA LEU A 227 11.28 -16.09 -8.24
C LEU A 227 11.95 -14.71 -8.22
N ARG A 228 12.66 -14.38 -7.13
CA ARG A 228 13.38 -13.11 -7.01
C ARG A 228 14.35 -12.88 -8.16
N LYS A 229 15.22 -13.84 -8.45
CA LYS A 229 16.19 -13.73 -9.55
C LYS A 229 15.51 -13.54 -10.91
N SER A 230 14.33 -14.12 -11.11
CA SER A 230 13.61 -14.03 -12.38
C SER A 230 12.92 -12.67 -12.54
N LEU A 231 12.27 -12.17 -11.49
CA LEU A 231 11.58 -10.88 -11.48
C LEU A 231 12.56 -9.70 -11.53
N GLN A 232 13.69 -9.79 -10.81
CA GLN A 232 14.71 -8.75 -10.86
C GLN A 232 15.29 -8.55 -12.28
N LYS A 233 15.34 -9.61 -13.10
CA LYS A 233 15.73 -9.49 -14.51
C LYS A 233 14.71 -8.76 -15.37
N LEU A 234 13.47 -8.67 -14.92
CA LEU A 234 12.39 -7.90 -15.55
C LEU A 234 12.30 -6.48 -14.98
N GLY A 235 13.22 -6.08 -14.09
CA GLY A 235 13.11 -4.79 -13.40
C GLY A 235 12.04 -4.75 -12.31
N VAL A 236 11.42 -5.89 -11.98
CA VAL A 236 10.40 -5.98 -10.94
C VAL A 236 11.06 -6.22 -9.58
N GLU A 237 10.86 -5.28 -8.67
CA GLU A 237 11.27 -5.38 -7.28
C GLU A 237 10.38 -6.35 -6.52
N ILE A 238 10.92 -7.05 -5.53
CA ILE A 238 10.16 -8.03 -4.75
C ILE A 238 10.56 -8.00 -3.27
N ALA A 239 9.56 -8.11 -2.41
CA ALA A 239 9.75 -8.37 -0.99
C ALA A 239 8.90 -9.54 -0.52
N PHE A 240 9.42 -10.31 0.44
CA PHE A 240 8.72 -11.45 1.04
C PHE A 240 8.37 -11.11 2.49
N PHE A 241 7.10 -11.30 2.84
CA PHE A 241 6.58 -11.06 4.18
C PHE A 241 6.29 -12.40 4.83
N PHE A 242 7.17 -12.86 5.71
CA PHE A 242 7.05 -14.20 6.30
C PHE A 242 6.24 -14.17 7.58
N GLN A 243 5.30 -15.10 7.68
CA GLN A 243 4.63 -15.37 8.94
C GLN A 243 5.58 -16.16 9.85
N PHE A 244 5.93 -15.59 11.00
CA PHE A 244 6.79 -16.24 11.99
C PHE A 244 6.08 -16.33 13.33
N ALA A 245 5.28 -17.39 13.49
CA ALA A 245 4.27 -17.53 14.54
C ALA A 245 4.29 -18.95 15.15
N PRO A 246 3.63 -19.19 16.30
CA PRO A 246 3.36 -20.54 16.76
C PRO A 246 2.34 -21.21 15.82
N TYR A 247 2.25 -22.54 15.86
CA TYR A 247 1.23 -23.23 15.09
C TYR A 247 -0.15 -22.94 15.66
N HIS A 248 -1.11 -22.55 14.82
CA HIS A 248 -2.49 -22.35 15.23
C HIS A 248 -3.47 -22.78 14.11
N VAL A 249 -4.72 -23.10 14.44
CA VAL A 249 -5.68 -23.68 13.47
C VAL A 249 -6.00 -22.71 12.32
N ARG A 250 -6.03 -21.41 12.63
CA ARG A 250 -6.24 -20.31 11.66
C ARG A 250 -4.94 -19.90 10.95
N ASP A 251 -3.79 -20.30 11.49
CA ASP A 251 -2.45 -19.93 11.05
C ASP A 251 -1.61 -21.19 10.86
N ARG A 252 -1.88 -21.91 9.76
CA ARG A 252 -1.36 -23.26 9.52
C ARG A 252 0.08 -23.27 8.99
N ASN A 253 0.85 -22.21 9.22
CA ASN A 253 2.26 -22.15 8.83
C ASN A 253 3.13 -23.12 9.64
N ILE A 254 4.42 -23.21 9.30
CA ILE A 254 5.42 -23.88 10.11
C ILE A 254 5.62 -23.07 11.40
N SER A 255 5.55 -23.76 12.55
CA SER A 255 5.84 -23.13 13.84
C SER A 255 7.28 -22.63 13.92
N TRP A 256 7.48 -21.45 14.50
CA TRP A 256 8.80 -20.89 14.84
C TRP A 256 9.71 -21.82 15.67
N ASN A 257 9.16 -22.87 16.29
CA ASN A 257 9.92 -23.79 17.16
C ASN A 257 10.75 -24.77 16.33
N ARG A 258 10.56 -24.78 15.00
CA ARG A 258 11.29 -25.65 14.07
C ARG A 258 12.59 -24.96 13.66
N LEU A 259 13.71 -25.40 14.25
CA LEU A 259 15.05 -24.88 13.96
C LEU A 259 15.39 -24.81 12.46
N ARG A 260 15.02 -25.84 11.70
CA ARG A 260 15.24 -25.89 10.25
C ARG A 260 14.53 -24.76 9.49
N PHE A 261 13.35 -24.35 9.95
CA PHE A 261 12.64 -23.21 9.38
C PHE A 261 13.36 -21.89 9.71
N GLY A 262 13.89 -21.75 10.93
CA GLY A 262 14.75 -20.63 11.29
C GLY A 262 15.99 -20.52 10.42
N TYR A 263 16.71 -21.63 10.18
CA TYR A 263 17.86 -21.64 9.26
C TYR A 263 17.48 -21.28 7.82
N PHE A 264 16.32 -21.75 7.36
CA PHE A 264 15.80 -21.39 6.06
C PHE A 264 15.55 -19.87 5.95
N LEU A 265 14.91 -19.26 6.94
CA LEU A 265 14.67 -17.81 6.94
C LEU A 265 15.97 -17.02 6.98
N LYS A 266 16.97 -17.44 7.76
CA LYS A 266 18.31 -16.85 7.76
C LYS A 266 18.94 -16.91 6.37
N HIS A 267 18.91 -18.08 5.73
CA HIS A 267 19.42 -18.24 4.37
C HIS A 267 18.70 -17.34 3.36
N ILE A 268 17.38 -17.19 3.44
CA ILE A 268 16.66 -16.23 2.58
C ILE A 268 17.07 -14.78 2.89
N ALA A 269 17.24 -14.44 4.17
CA ALA A 269 17.62 -13.11 4.62
C ALA A 269 19.00 -12.66 4.11
N ASP A 270 19.92 -13.59 3.85
CA ASP A 270 21.22 -13.31 3.25
C ASP A 270 21.11 -12.74 1.82
N TYR A 271 20.02 -13.05 1.12
CA TYR A 271 19.81 -12.59 -0.25
C TYR A 271 18.79 -11.45 -0.34
N THR A 272 17.84 -11.34 0.59
CA THR A 272 16.74 -10.36 0.48
C THR A 272 16.30 -9.84 1.84
N ASN A 273 15.73 -8.64 1.84
CA ASN A 273 15.00 -8.16 3.01
C ASN A 273 13.74 -9.00 3.22
N ILE A 274 13.50 -9.36 4.47
CA ILE A 274 12.34 -10.11 4.91
C ILE A 274 11.48 -9.14 5.72
N GLY A 275 10.23 -8.97 5.28
CA GLY A 275 9.19 -8.32 6.07
C GLY A 275 8.45 -9.32 6.94
N TYR A 276 7.65 -8.80 7.86
CA TYR A 276 6.80 -9.58 8.73
C TYR A 276 5.40 -9.72 8.14
N TYR A 277 4.83 -10.92 8.15
CA TYR A 277 3.40 -11.10 7.91
C TYR A 277 2.70 -11.30 9.26
N ARG A 278 1.88 -10.31 9.66
CA ARG A 278 1.15 -10.33 10.92
C ARG A 278 0.10 -11.43 10.89
N SER A 279 0.28 -12.45 11.72
CA SER A 279 -0.63 -13.60 11.79
C SER A 279 -2.03 -13.20 12.27
N GLN A 280 -3.03 -14.04 12.01
CA GLN A 280 -4.37 -13.80 12.56
C GLN A 280 -4.38 -13.85 14.09
N GLY A 281 -3.53 -14.68 14.70
CA GLY A 281 -3.30 -14.67 16.15
C GLY A 281 -2.81 -13.31 16.66
N ALA A 282 -1.79 -12.74 16.01
CA ALA A 282 -1.26 -11.42 16.33
C ALA A 282 -2.24 -10.27 16.06
N MET A 283 -3.24 -10.47 15.19
CA MET A 283 -4.32 -9.49 14.99
C MET A 283 -5.30 -9.42 16.17
N LEU A 284 -5.49 -10.53 16.89
CA LEU A 284 -6.44 -10.64 17.99
C LEU A 284 -5.79 -10.42 19.36
N ASN A 285 -4.46 -10.44 19.42
CA ASN A 285 -3.70 -10.36 20.66
C ASN A 285 -2.39 -9.58 20.46
N THR A 286 -2.31 -8.40 21.06
CA THR A 286 -1.15 -7.49 20.99
C THR A 286 0.11 -8.09 21.63
N GLU A 287 0.00 -8.89 22.70
CA GLU A 287 1.14 -9.59 23.30
C GLU A 287 1.70 -10.64 22.32
N GLN A 288 0.81 -11.36 21.63
CA GLN A 288 1.22 -12.32 20.61
C GLN A 288 1.93 -11.62 19.44
N PHE A 289 1.45 -10.44 19.02
CA PHE A 289 2.12 -9.63 18.01
C PHE A 289 3.54 -9.25 18.42
N LYS A 290 3.71 -8.75 19.65
CA LYS A 290 5.03 -8.41 20.20
C LYS A 290 5.97 -9.61 20.21
N ILE A 291 5.51 -10.77 20.69
CA ILE A 291 6.32 -12.00 20.72
C ILE A 291 6.73 -12.44 19.30
N GLU A 292 5.84 -12.33 18.32
CA GLU A 292 6.12 -12.65 16.92
C GLU A 292 7.21 -11.77 16.32
N ILE A 293 7.13 -10.46 16.51
CA ILE A 293 8.16 -9.51 16.06
C ILE A 293 9.48 -9.75 16.79
N ASP A 294 9.47 -9.79 18.14
CA ASP A 294 10.69 -9.95 18.93
C ASP A 294 11.45 -11.24 18.57
N ARG A 295 10.73 -12.33 18.33
CA ARG A 295 11.35 -13.60 17.92
C ARG A 295 11.90 -13.54 16.50
N LEU A 296 11.23 -12.83 15.59
CA LEU A 296 11.71 -12.66 14.22
C LEU A 296 12.97 -11.77 14.21
N ASP A 297 12.98 -10.69 14.98
CA ASP A 297 14.13 -9.81 15.17
C ASP A 297 15.34 -10.59 15.71
N GLN A 298 15.13 -11.40 16.76
CA GLN A 298 16.15 -12.26 17.34
C GLN A 298 16.68 -13.29 16.34
N LEU A 299 15.80 -13.89 15.53
CA LEU A 299 16.19 -14.85 14.51
C LEU A 299 17.06 -14.17 13.44
N LEU A 300 16.70 -12.99 12.98
CA LEU A 300 17.37 -12.30 11.87
C LEU A 300 18.55 -11.43 12.31
N HIS A 301 18.75 -11.23 13.61
CA HIS A 301 19.75 -10.33 14.19
C HIS A 301 19.65 -8.89 13.67
N ARG A 302 18.42 -8.44 13.38
CA ARG A 302 18.10 -7.07 12.95
C ARG A 302 16.65 -6.76 13.25
N LYS A 303 16.31 -5.47 13.38
CA LYS A 303 14.93 -5.01 13.48
C LYS A 303 14.21 -5.19 12.14
N VAL A 304 13.07 -5.89 12.16
CA VAL A 304 12.14 -5.94 11.03
C VAL A 304 11.26 -4.70 11.06
N SER A 305 11.27 -3.93 9.97
CA SER A 305 10.58 -2.64 9.92
C SER A 305 9.41 -2.59 8.92
N SER A 306 9.13 -3.69 8.22
CA SER A 306 8.08 -3.75 7.20
C SER A 306 7.09 -4.87 7.49
N ALA A 307 5.80 -4.61 7.24
CA ALA A 307 4.75 -5.59 7.51
C ALA A 307 3.65 -5.64 6.44
N ILE A 308 3.05 -6.83 6.30
CA ILE A 308 1.71 -7.03 5.74
C ILE A 308 0.81 -7.59 6.84
N ILE A 309 -0.39 -7.04 6.98
CA ILE A 309 -1.41 -7.49 7.93
C ILE A 309 -2.20 -8.64 7.30
N ALA A 310 -2.48 -9.70 8.06
CA ALA A 310 -3.26 -10.82 7.55
C ALA A 310 -4.58 -10.38 6.92
N GLN A 311 -4.84 -10.91 5.72
CA GLN A 311 -6.05 -10.63 4.92
C GLN A 311 -6.26 -9.13 4.65
N ASN A 312 -5.17 -8.34 4.62
CA ASN A 312 -5.19 -6.89 4.43
C ASN A 312 -6.21 -6.19 5.35
N ARG A 313 -6.42 -6.75 6.55
CA ARG A 313 -7.44 -6.30 7.50
C ARG A 313 -6.93 -5.10 8.30
N VAL A 314 -6.76 -3.98 7.60
CA VAL A 314 -6.42 -2.68 8.16
C VAL A 314 -7.66 -2.08 8.81
N LEU A 315 -7.70 -2.08 10.14
CA LEU A 315 -8.74 -1.42 10.93
C LEU A 315 -8.17 -0.13 11.52
N LEU A 316 -8.53 1.01 10.95
CA LEU A 316 -8.01 2.31 11.37
C LEU A 316 -8.73 2.84 12.63
N PRO A 317 -8.01 3.52 13.55
CA PRO A 317 -6.56 3.71 13.58
C PRO A 317 -5.80 2.51 14.21
N ASP A 318 -6.51 1.64 14.94
CA ASP A 318 -5.97 0.62 15.84
C ASP A 318 -4.85 -0.23 15.22
N ALA A 319 -5.09 -0.80 14.04
CA ALA A 319 -4.15 -1.71 13.40
C ALA A 319 -2.81 -1.04 13.08
N TYR A 320 -2.83 0.26 12.74
CA TYR A 320 -1.65 1.03 12.42
C TYR A 320 -0.96 1.61 13.66
N GLU A 321 -1.72 1.98 14.69
CA GLU A 321 -1.16 2.32 15.99
C GLU A 321 -0.37 1.14 16.59
N GLU A 322 -0.90 -0.08 16.44
CA GLU A 322 -0.19 -1.29 16.86
C GLU A 322 1.10 -1.52 16.07
N LEU A 323 1.11 -1.29 14.75
CA LEU A 323 2.34 -1.37 13.95
C LEU A 323 3.39 -0.36 14.44
N VAL A 324 2.98 0.90 14.67
CA VAL A 324 3.86 1.96 15.21
C VAL A 324 4.41 1.57 16.58
N ALA A 325 3.57 1.00 17.46
CA ALA A 325 3.97 0.57 18.79
C ALA A 325 5.01 -0.57 18.78
N GLN A 326 5.07 -1.35 17.69
CA GLN A 326 6.10 -2.38 17.48
C GLN A 326 7.26 -1.89 16.58
N GLU A 327 7.42 -0.58 16.41
CA GLU A 327 8.49 0.04 15.62
C GLU A 327 8.49 -0.36 14.13
N ILE A 328 7.35 -0.80 13.60
CA ILE A 328 7.17 -1.04 12.16
C ILE A 328 7.01 0.30 11.46
N SER A 329 7.86 0.57 10.47
CA SER A 329 7.93 1.83 9.75
C SER A 329 7.27 1.79 8.37
N ASP A 330 7.00 0.61 7.81
CA ASP A 330 6.45 0.46 6.45
C ASP A 330 5.33 -0.61 6.42
N ASP A 331 4.10 -0.19 6.16
CA ASP A 331 2.94 -1.06 5.92
C ASP A 331 2.71 -1.27 4.43
N TYR A 332 2.42 -2.51 4.04
CA TYR A 332 2.17 -2.92 2.66
C TYR A 332 0.76 -3.49 2.46
N SER A 333 -0.19 -3.13 3.34
CA SER A 333 -1.52 -3.76 3.46
C SER A 333 -2.67 -2.88 2.95
N MET A 334 -2.40 -1.64 2.53
CA MET A 334 -3.44 -0.70 2.10
C MET A 334 -3.90 -0.97 0.67
N GLY A 335 -5.03 -1.66 0.53
CA GLY A 335 -5.68 -1.92 -0.74
C GLY A 335 -7.01 -2.66 -0.55
N TYR A 336 -7.66 -2.99 -1.65
CA TYR A 336 -8.90 -3.78 -1.65
C TYR A 336 -8.62 -5.22 -2.09
N ASP A 337 -9.21 -6.19 -1.41
CA ASP A 337 -9.22 -7.58 -1.88
C ASP A 337 -10.40 -7.84 -2.83
N ASP A 338 -11.44 -7.00 -2.79
CA ASP A 338 -12.69 -7.11 -3.53
C ASP A 338 -12.76 -6.18 -4.76
N ALA A 339 -11.73 -5.40 -5.04
CA ALA A 339 -11.66 -4.49 -6.19
C ALA A 339 -10.23 -4.26 -6.67
N ILE A 340 -10.06 -3.96 -7.97
CA ILE A 340 -8.78 -3.55 -8.55
C ILE A 340 -8.68 -2.02 -8.55
N GLY A 341 -7.65 -1.48 -7.90
CA GLY A 341 -7.38 -0.05 -7.89
C GLY A 341 -6.76 0.49 -6.60
N PHE A 342 -6.69 1.80 -6.47
CA PHE A 342 -6.03 2.49 -5.37
C PHE A 342 -7.00 2.83 -4.24
N LYS A 343 -6.89 2.11 -3.12
CA LYS A 343 -7.71 2.37 -1.92
C LYS A 343 -7.57 3.79 -1.40
N SER A 344 -6.37 4.36 -1.39
CA SER A 344 -6.12 5.74 -0.96
C SER A 344 -5.98 6.74 -2.11
N GLY A 345 -6.41 6.35 -3.33
CA GLY A 345 -6.34 7.22 -4.51
C GLY A 345 -4.93 7.60 -4.96
N THR A 346 -3.89 6.92 -4.47
CA THR A 346 -2.48 7.21 -4.79
C THR A 346 -1.69 5.93 -5.02
N CYS A 347 -0.68 6.03 -5.90
CA CYS A 347 0.36 5.02 -6.13
C CYS A 347 1.69 5.39 -5.46
N THR A 348 1.73 6.50 -4.72
CA THR A 348 2.93 6.99 -4.06
C THR A 348 2.85 6.71 -2.57
N PRO A 349 3.87 6.07 -1.97
CA PRO A 349 3.89 5.85 -0.53
C PRO A 349 3.74 7.16 0.26
N TYR A 350 2.97 7.12 1.33
CA TYR A 350 2.63 8.29 2.15
C TYR A 350 2.62 7.90 3.63
N PRO A 351 2.89 8.83 4.56
CA PRO A 351 2.83 8.50 5.97
C PRO A 351 1.38 8.31 6.44
N PHE A 352 1.17 7.48 7.43
CA PHE A 352 -0.12 7.34 8.09
C PHE A 352 -0.44 8.62 8.86
N TYR A 353 -1.55 9.26 8.51
CA TYR A 353 -2.11 10.36 9.29
C TYR A 353 -3.17 9.84 10.23
N ASN A 354 -2.91 9.89 11.54
CA ASN A 354 -3.88 9.48 12.53
C ASN A 354 -4.88 10.61 12.78
N LEU A 355 -6.10 10.47 12.23
CA LEU A 355 -7.16 11.47 12.39
C LEU A 355 -7.61 11.65 13.84
N GLY A 356 -7.60 10.59 14.66
CA GLY A 356 -7.96 10.68 16.07
C GLY A 356 -6.98 11.52 16.89
N LEU A 357 -5.69 11.46 16.54
CA LEU A 357 -4.62 12.22 17.20
C LEU A 357 -4.25 13.53 16.48
N GLU A 358 -4.80 13.77 15.29
CA GLU A 358 -4.45 14.90 14.39
C GLU A 358 -2.94 15.03 14.15
N LEU A 359 -2.27 13.90 13.88
CA LEU A 359 -0.83 13.88 13.67
C LEU A 359 -0.34 12.81 12.69
N GLU A 360 0.75 13.12 11.98
CA GLU A 360 1.50 12.20 11.13
C GLU A 360 2.29 11.21 12.00
N GLN A 361 2.04 9.92 11.81
CA GLN A 361 2.72 8.82 12.52
C GLN A 361 3.94 8.33 11.73
N PRO A 362 4.97 7.74 12.39
CA PRO A 362 6.18 7.23 11.74
C PRO A 362 5.97 5.88 11.04
N LEU A 363 4.81 5.70 10.38
CA LEU A 363 4.46 4.54 9.58
C LEU A 363 4.16 4.99 8.15
N LYS A 364 4.89 4.46 7.17
CA LYS A 364 4.68 4.71 5.76
C LYS A 364 3.77 3.65 5.18
N VAL A 365 2.69 4.08 4.53
CA VAL A 365 1.73 3.22 3.85
C VAL A 365 2.15 3.08 2.39
N HIS A 366 2.30 1.84 1.93
CA HIS A 366 2.56 1.46 0.54
C HIS A 366 1.28 0.86 -0.06
N PRO A 367 0.51 1.63 -0.85
CA PRO A 367 -0.77 1.17 -1.37
C PRO A 367 -0.57 0.17 -2.51
N PHE A 368 -1.26 -0.98 -2.45
CA PHE A 368 -1.29 -1.95 -3.54
C PHE A 368 -2.50 -1.75 -4.45
N VAL A 369 -2.37 -2.16 -5.71
CA VAL A 369 -3.41 -2.06 -6.74
C VAL A 369 -4.30 -3.31 -6.77
N VAL A 370 -3.69 -4.48 -6.55
CA VAL A 370 -4.37 -5.76 -6.64
C VAL A 370 -3.80 -6.78 -5.67
N SER A 371 -4.69 -7.64 -5.19
CA SER A 371 -4.40 -8.83 -4.39
C SER A 371 -4.75 -10.08 -5.20
N ASP A 372 -4.06 -11.20 -4.98
CA ASP A 372 -4.34 -12.47 -5.68
C ASP A 372 -5.77 -12.99 -5.46
N VAL A 373 -6.48 -12.46 -4.46
CA VAL A 373 -7.89 -12.76 -4.20
C VAL A 373 -8.79 -12.46 -5.40
N ILE A 374 -8.49 -11.40 -6.18
CA ILE A 374 -9.33 -10.97 -7.31
C ILE A 374 -9.46 -12.04 -8.40
N PHE A 375 -8.46 -12.92 -8.55
CA PHE A 375 -8.45 -14.00 -9.53
C PHE A 375 -9.46 -15.11 -9.21
N ASN A 376 -10.13 -15.06 -8.06
CA ASN A 376 -11.26 -15.92 -7.72
C ASN A 376 -12.62 -15.27 -8.00
N ILE A 377 -12.63 -13.99 -8.39
CA ILE A 377 -13.83 -13.16 -8.56
C ILE A 377 -14.01 -12.78 -10.03
N GLU A 378 -12.92 -12.41 -10.72
CA GLU A 378 -12.91 -11.97 -12.11
C GLU A 378 -12.07 -12.91 -13.00
N GLU A 379 -12.34 -12.86 -14.31
CA GLU A 379 -11.58 -13.62 -15.31
C GLU A 379 -10.17 -13.07 -15.49
N ARG A 380 -9.20 -13.97 -15.73
CA ARG A 380 -7.78 -13.62 -15.81
C ARG A 380 -7.49 -12.55 -16.86
N ASP A 381 -8.05 -12.68 -18.05
CA ASP A 381 -7.75 -11.80 -19.17
C ASP A 381 -8.27 -10.37 -18.89
N GLU A 382 -9.45 -10.25 -18.27
CA GLU A 382 -10.00 -8.97 -17.82
C GLU A 382 -9.12 -8.30 -16.76
N ILE A 383 -8.61 -9.09 -15.80
CA ILE A 383 -7.70 -8.60 -14.76
C ILE A 383 -6.41 -8.08 -15.40
N VAL A 384 -5.82 -8.82 -16.33
CA VAL A 384 -4.57 -8.43 -17.01
C VAL A 384 -4.76 -7.12 -17.78
N ASP A 385 -5.85 -6.98 -18.53
CA ASP A 385 -6.14 -5.76 -19.29
C ASP A 385 -6.35 -4.55 -18.37
N LYS A 386 -7.09 -4.71 -17.26
CA LYS A 386 -7.25 -3.67 -16.23
C LYS A 386 -5.90 -3.28 -15.62
N LEU A 387 -5.04 -4.26 -15.31
CA LEU A 387 -3.74 -4.01 -14.69
C LEU A 387 -2.77 -3.30 -15.64
N ARG A 388 -2.77 -3.62 -16.94
CA ARG A 388 -2.00 -2.88 -17.94
C ARG A 388 -2.44 -1.42 -18.02
N ALA A 389 -3.74 -1.17 -18.12
CA ALA A 389 -4.28 0.19 -18.16
C ALA A 389 -3.95 0.98 -16.89
N ILE A 390 -3.94 0.34 -15.72
CA ILE A 390 -3.51 0.99 -14.47
C ILE A 390 -2.01 1.24 -14.46
N LYS A 391 -1.19 0.27 -14.91
CA LYS A 391 0.26 0.41 -15.00
C LYS A 391 0.63 1.63 -15.85
N ASP A 392 0.00 1.82 -17.01
CA ASP A 392 0.24 2.96 -17.89
C ASP A 392 -0.02 4.29 -17.16
N LYS A 393 -1.15 4.39 -16.46
CA LYS A 393 -1.46 5.58 -15.64
C LYS A 393 -0.48 5.82 -14.49
N VAL A 394 0.12 4.76 -13.93
CA VAL A 394 1.16 4.88 -12.89
C VAL A 394 2.49 5.31 -13.50
N ALA A 395 2.80 4.84 -14.71
CA ALA A 395 3.99 5.26 -15.46
C ALA A 395 3.91 6.74 -15.86
N GLU A 396 2.73 7.26 -16.22
CA GLU A 396 2.49 8.69 -16.50
C GLU A 396 2.87 9.63 -15.35
N VAL A 397 2.93 9.10 -14.12
CA VAL A 397 3.23 9.87 -12.89
C VAL A 397 4.47 9.36 -12.16
N ASP A 398 5.30 8.53 -12.81
CA ASP A 398 6.51 7.91 -12.23
C ASP A 398 6.26 7.34 -10.82
N GLY A 399 5.12 6.64 -10.70
CA GLY A 399 4.60 6.08 -9.47
C GLY A 399 5.15 4.69 -9.14
N THR A 400 4.65 4.10 -8.05
CA THR A 400 4.91 2.69 -7.73
C THR A 400 3.70 1.85 -8.14
N PHE A 401 3.89 0.97 -9.10
CA PHE A 401 2.92 -0.06 -9.44
C PHE A 401 3.15 -1.27 -8.53
N TYR A 402 2.36 -1.36 -7.45
CA TYR A 402 2.48 -2.40 -6.44
C TYR A 402 1.38 -3.46 -6.60
N LEU A 403 1.77 -4.71 -6.83
CA LEU A 403 0.89 -5.88 -6.79
C LEU A 403 1.20 -6.76 -5.58
N GLN A 404 0.17 -7.35 -4.98
CA GLN A 404 0.31 -8.31 -3.88
C GLN A 404 -0.12 -9.71 -4.34
N PHE A 405 0.78 -10.70 -4.24
CA PHE A 405 0.46 -12.09 -4.56
C PHE A 405 0.98 -13.05 -3.48
N GLY A 406 0.05 -13.75 -2.83
CA GLY A 406 0.38 -14.77 -1.85
C GLY A 406 1.21 -15.92 -2.41
N ASN A 407 2.13 -16.43 -1.59
CA ASN A 407 3.03 -17.51 -1.99
C ASN A 407 2.27 -18.79 -2.40
N ARG A 408 1.07 -19.02 -1.85
CA ARG A 408 0.20 -20.14 -2.23
C ARG A 408 -0.36 -19.99 -3.64
N ALA A 409 -0.79 -18.79 -4.03
CA ALA A 409 -1.31 -18.53 -5.37
C ALA A 409 -0.20 -18.71 -6.41
N ILE A 410 0.99 -18.16 -6.14
CA ILE A 410 2.19 -18.35 -6.98
C ILE A 410 2.54 -19.83 -7.11
N GLY A 411 2.57 -20.56 -5.99
CA GLY A 411 2.87 -21.99 -5.98
C GLY A 411 1.84 -22.82 -6.76
N SER A 412 0.56 -22.47 -6.67
CA SER A 412 -0.54 -23.15 -7.37
C SER A 412 -0.51 -22.92 -8.89
N LEU A 413 -0.23 -21.68 -9.32
CA LEU A 413 -0.09 -21.34 -10.74
C LEU A 413 1.19 -21.96 -11.34
N GLY A 414 2.22 -22.12 -10.51
CA GLY A 414 3.55 -22.54 -10.89
C GLY A 414 4.42 -21.34 -11.28
N VAL A 415 5.66 -21.34 -10.79
CA VAL A 415 6.60 -20.19 -10.90
C VAL A 415 6.78 -19.71 -12.34
N THR A 416 6.86 -20.61 -13.32
CA THR A 416 7.04 -20.25 -14.73
C THR A 416 5.82 -19.51 -15.28
N ASN A 417 4.62 -20.02 -14.99
CA ASN A 417 3.37 -19.41 -15.43
C ASN A 417 3.14 -18.07 -14.72
N PHE A 418 3.50 -17.98 -13.44
CA PHE A 418 3.46 -16.71 -12.71
C PHE A 418 4.41 -15.67 -13.30
N ILE A 419 5.65 -16.04 -13.65
CA ILE A 419 6.57 -15.13 -14.33
C ILE A 419 5.99 -14.68 -15.70
N ASN A 420 5.34 -15.58 -16.44
CA ASN A 420 4.69 -15.23 -17.69
C ASN A 420 3.50 -14.28 -17.47
N LEU A 421 2.71 -14.47 -16.42
CA LEU A 421 1.65 -13.54 -16.03
C LEU A 421 2.22 -12.15 -15.70
N ILE A 422 3.32 -12.08 -14.95
CA ILE A 422 3.96 -10.79 -14.65
C ILE A 422 4.48 -10.12 -15.91
N LYS A 423 5.11 -10.86 -16.83
CA LYS A 423 5.50 -10.32 -18.14
C LYS A 423 4.30 -9.84 -18.95
N GLU A 424 3.21 -10.58 -18.91
CA GLU A 424 1.98 -10.22 -19.60
C GLU A 424 1.43 -8.90 -19.06
N ILE A 425 1.41 -8.71 -17.74
CA ILE A 425 1.01 -7.44 -17.10
C ILE A 425 2.02 -6.32 -17.39
N ASP A 426 3.32 -6.64 -17.44
CA ASP A 426 4.38 -5.67 -17.73
C ASP A 426 4.33 -5.19 -19.19
N GLY A 427 3.87 -6.02 -20.12
CA GLY A 427 3.92 -5.75 -21.56
C GLY A 427 5.29 -6.05 -22.14
#